data_AF-A0A842IK03-F1
#
_entry.id   AF-A0A842IK03-F1
#
_cell.length_a   1.000
_cell.length_b   1.000
_cell.length_c   1.000
_cell.angle_alpha   90.00
_cell.angle_beta   90.00
_cell.angle_gamma   90.00
#
_symmetry.space_group_name_H-M   'P 1'
#
loop_
_entity.id
_entity.type
_entity.pdbx_description
1 polymer ?
#
loop_
_entity_poly.entity_id
_entity_poly.type
_entity_poly.pdbx_seq_one_letter_code
_entity_poly.pdbx_strand_id
1 'polypeptide(L)'
;MDRPITTQKIARKRFLLESLALLLIICSPFLFKLHQYFPKTEGVNFEFFGLVIDSNGFADVSTYMWFLIGKIIPMYLLTIWFFTCKHWWYHILLIPICMYAFQLFEVVYSTDDVVDTDNILWLLPICMVVIPFVYFIRLKLFDKYVHGIDLEAMNAELKYYKDKEQEQLKKVGININVDPIDDSNVAVNDLSDKTPRRALNRIFNSLQHSLKSLF
;
A
#
# COMPACT_ATOMS: atom_id res chain seq x y z
N MET A 1 -14.66 1.47 -34.26
CA MET A 1 -14.43 2.04 -32.92
C MET A 1 -13.42 1.13 -32.22
N ASP A 2 -12.14 1.35 -32.47
CA ASP A 2 -11.07 0.53 -31.92
C ASP A 2 -10.71 1.05 -30.54
N ARG A 3 -11.06 0.29 -29.50
CA ARG A 3 -10.63 0.60 -28.13
C ARG A 3 -9.11 0.44 -28.06
N PRO A 4 -8.36 1.37 -27.46
CA PRO A 4 -6.91 1.29 -27.41
C PRO A 4 -6.47 -0.04 -26.77
N ILE A 5 -5.54 -0.72 -27.45
CA ILE A 5 -5.09 -2.10 -27.16
C ILE A 5 -4.52 -2.23 -25.73
N THR A 6 -4.08 -1.11 -25.15
CA THR A 6 -3.53 -1.01 -23.79
C THR A 6 -4.59 -1.23 -22.70
N THR A 7 -5.82 -0.71 -22.87
CA THR A 7 -6.90 -0.83 -21.88
C THR A 7 -7.38 -2.28 -21.74
N GLN A 8 -7.36 -3.04 -22.84
CA GLN A 8 -7.75 -4.46 -22.80
C GLN A 8 -6.77 -5.33 -21.98
N LYS A 9 -5.45 -5.05 -22.04
CA LYS A 9 -4.46 -5.82 -21.28
C LYS A 9 -4.59 -5.61 -19.77
N ILE A 10 -4.87 -4.39 -19.32
CA ILE A 10 -5.08 -4.05 -17.91
C ILE A 10 -6.35 -4.73 -17.38
N ALA A 11 -7.44 -4.68 -18.14
CA ALA A 11 -8.69 -5.33 -17.78
C ALA A 11 -8.51 -6.86 -17.60
N ARG A 12 -7.83 -7.54 -18.53
CA ARG A 12 -7.59 -8.99 -18.45
C ARG A 12 -6.77 -9.38 -17.21
N LYS A 13 -5.72 -8.63 -16.88
CA LYS A 13 -4.90 -8.89 -15.67
C LYS A 13 -5.73 -8.78 -14.39
N ARG A 14 -6.61 -7.79 -14.32
CA ARG A 14 -7.52 -7.61 -13.17
C ARG A 14 -8.49 -8.78 -13.04
N PHE A 15 -9.11 -9.22 -14.14
CA PHE A 15 -9.99 -10.39 -14.13
C PHE A 15 -9.25 -11.69 -13.74
N LEU A 16 -8.01 -11.87 -14.19
CA LEU A 16 -7.19 -13.02 -13.78
C LEU A 16 -6.90 -13.02 -12.28
N LEU A 17 -6.61 -11.85 -11.70
CA LEU A 17 -6.33 -11.73 -10.27
C LEU A 17 -7.59 -11.97 -9.43
N GLU A 18 -8.74 -11.41 -9.83
CA GLU A 18 -10.03 -11.65 -9.19
C GLU A 18 -10.45 -13.14 -9.29
N SER A 19 -10.24 -13.77 -10.45
CA SER A 19 -10.52 -15.20 -10.65
C SER A 19 -9.58 -16.10 -9.82
N LEU A 20 -8.30 -15.76 -9.72
CA LEU A 20 -7.33 -16.49 -8.91
C LEU A 20 -7.71 -16.42 -7.43
N ALA A 21 -8.04 -15.23 -6.92
CA ALA A 21 -8.47 -15.06 -5.53
C ALA A 21 -9.72 -15.89 -5.20
N LEU A 22 -10.69 -15.94 -6.12
CA LEU A 22 -11.92 -16.73 -5.94
C LEU A 22 -11.65 -18.24 -5.95
N LEU A 23 -10.78 -18.71 -6.85
CA LEU A 23 -10.32 -20.11 -6.86
C LEU A 23 -9.63 -20.48 -5.55
N LEU A 24 -8.75 -19.59 -5.07
CA LEU A 24 -8.02 -19.74 -3.82
C LEU A 24 -8.94 -19.84 -2.59
N ILE A 25 -10.08 -19.13 -2.59
CA ILE A 25 -11.10 -19.23 -1.54
C ILE A 25 -11.87 -20.55 -1.64
N ILE A 26 -12.28 -20.98 -2.85
CA ILE A 26 -12.96 -22.27 -3.07
C ILE A 26 -12.06 -23.46 -2.70
N CYS A 27 -10.74 -23.31 -2.84
CA CYS A 27 -9.76 -24.31 -2.45
C CYS A 27 -9.63 -24.47 -0.92
N SER A 28 -10.08 -23.51 -0.11
CA SER A 28 -9.89 -23.52 1.35
C SER A 28 -10.38 -24.79 2.08
N PRO A 29 -11.58 -25.36 1.85
CA PRO A 29 -11.99 -26.60 2.51
C PRO A 29 -11.13 -27.80 2.11
N PHE A 30 -10.59 -27.81 0.89
CA PHE A 30 -9.68 -28.87 0.44
C PHE A 30 -8.31 -28.76 1.11
N LEU A 31 -7.80 -27.54 1.25
CA LEU A 31 -6.59 -27.29 2.05
C LEU A 31 -6.79 -27.72 3.50
N PHE A 32 -7.98 -27.48 4.08
CA PHE A 32 -8.26 -27.90 5.46
C PHE A 32 -8.21 -29.41 5.60
N LYS A 33 -8.73 -30.16 4.61
CA LYS A 33 -8.70 -31.63 4.58
C LYS A 33 -7.29 -32.23 4.52
N LEU A 34 -6.25 -31.45 4.18
CA LEU A 34 -4.89 -31.98 4.02
C LEU A 34 -4.33 -32.66 5.28
N HIS A 35 -4.74 -32.23 6.48
CA HIS A 35 -4.32 -32.86 7.74
C HIS A 35 -4.67 -34.35 7.83
N GLN A 36 -5.67 -34.83 7.08
CA GLN A 36 -6.14 -36.22 7.13
C GLN A 36 -5.22 -37.19 6.39
N TYR A 37 -4.35 -36.70 5.52
CA TYR A 37 -3.38 -37.52 4.80
C TYR A 37 -2.13 -37.84 5.63
N PHE A 38 -1.97 -37.20 6.79
CA PHE A 38 -0.86 -37.46 7.70
C PHE A 38 -1.17 -38.67 8.59
N PRO A 39 -0.15 -39.48 8.92
CA PRO A 39 -0.34 -40.64 9.80
C PRO A 39 -0.82 -40.19 11.18
N LYS A 40 -1.77 -40.95 11.74
CA LYS A 40 -2.34 -40.76 13.09
C LYS A 40 -1.70 -41.74 14.09
N THR A 41 -0.45 -42.11 13.84
CA THR A 41 0.25 -43.12 14.63
C THR A 41 1.31 -42.42 15.46
N GLU A 42 1.23 -42.62 16.76
CA GLU A 42 2.16 -42.05 17.75
C GLU A 42 3.61 -42.39 17.37
N GLY A 43 4.48 -41.37 17.36
CA GLY A 43 5.93 -41.54 17.16
C GLY A 43 6.39 -41.89 15.74
N VAL A 44 5.51 -41.83 14.73
CA VAL A 44 5.93 -42.00 13.33
C VAL A 44 6.32 -40.65 12.74
N ASN A 45 7.61 -40.48 12.49
CA ASN A 45 8.14 -39.33 11.78
C ASN A 45 7.65 -39.35 10.33
N PHE A 46 7.01 -38.27 9.90
CA PHE A 46 6.57 -38.16 8.52
C PHE A 46 7.65 -37.43 7.73
N GLU A 47 8.28 -38.13 6.80
CA GLU A 47 9.19 -37.53 5.83
C GLU A 47 8.38 -36.93 4.67
N PHE A 48 8.19 -35.62 4.70
CA PHE A 48 7.65 -34.91 3.55
C PHE A 48 8.78 -34.27 2.78
N PHE A 49 9.05 -34.77 1.57
CA PHE A 49 9.95 -34.12 0.62
C PHE A 49 11.38 -33.87 1.19
N GLY A 50 11.87 -34.76 2.05
CA GLY A 50 13.19 -34.67 2.71
C GLY A 50 13.23 -33.90 4.03
N LEU A 51 12.09 -33.41 4.53
CA LEU A 51 11.96 -32.84 5.87
C LEU A 51 11.34 -33.88 6.81
N VAL A 52 12.04 -34.17 7.90
CA VAL A 52 11.52 -34.99 9.00
C VAL A 52 10.63 -34.09 9.86
N ILE A 53 9.32 -34.30 9.80
CA ILE A 53 8.37 -33.58 10.64
C ILE A 53 8.06 -34.46 11.85
N ASP A 54 8.62 -34.07 13.00
CA ASP A 54 8.30 -34.65 14.30
C ASP A 54 6.99 -34.07 14.83
N SER A 55 6.35 -34.74 15.79
CA SER A 55 5.08 -34.29 16.36
C SER A 55 5.19 -33.02 17.24
N ASN A 56 6.40 -32.49 17.45
CA ASN A 56 6.70 -31.22 18.15
C ASN A 56 5.83 -30.97 19.40
N GLY A 57 5.81 -31.93 20.33
CA GLY A 57 5.03 -31.86 21.57
C GLY A 57 3.58 -32.35 21.47
N PHE A 58 3.04 -32.57 20.27
CA PHE A 58 1.67 -33.08 20.11
C PHE A 58 1.62 -34.61 20.11
N ALA A 59 0.45 -35.16 20.48
CA ALA A 59 0.20 -36.61 20.53
C ALA A 59 0.49 -37.33 19.20
N ASP A 60 0.17 -36.70 18.07
CA ASP A 60 0.38 -37.24 16.73
C ASP A 60 0.75 -36.13 15.74
N VAL A 61 1.49 -36.49 14.68
CA VAL A 61 1.81 -35.60 13.56
C VAL A 61 0.54 -35.07 12.88
N SER A 62 -0.52 -35.89 12.78
CA SER A 62 -1.81 -35.45 12.23
C SER A 62 -2.47 -34.35 13.09
N THR A 63 -2.37 -34.43 14.42
CA THR A 63 -2.94 -33.44 15.34
C THR A 63 -2.16 -32.13 15.26
N TYR A 64 -0.83 -32.20 15.23
CA TYR A 64 0.03 -31.04 14.98
C TYR A 64 -0.34 -30.34 13.66
N MET A 65 -0.46 -31.11 12.59
CA MET A 65 -0.79 -30.58 11.26
C MET A 65 -2.22 -30.01 11.21
N TRP A 66 -3.18 -30.62 11.89
CA TRP A 66 -4.53 -30.10 12.02
C TRP A 66 -4.55 -28.74 12.73
N PHE A 67 -3.81 -28.62 13.83
CA PHE A 67 -3.70 -27.37 14.59
C PHE A 67 -3.02 -26.27 13.77
N LEU A 68 -1.96 -26.61 13.04
CA LEU A 68 -1.20 -25.70 12.18
C LEU A 68 -2.04 -25.24 10.97
N ILE A 69 -2.71 -26.17 10.29
CA ILE A 69 -3.64 -25.85 9.18
C ILE A 69 -4.82 -25.01 9.68
N GLY A 70 -5.32 -25.29 10.89
CA GLY A 70 -6.37 -24.53 11.54
C GLY A 70 -6.02 -23.06 11.79
N LYS A 71 -4.73 -22.73 11.95
CA LYS A 71 -4.23 -21.36 12.08
C LYS A 71 -3.84 -20.74 10.72
N ILE A 72 -3.24 -21.53 9.83
CA ILE A 72 -2.81 -21.07 8.50
C ILE A 72 -3.98 -20.67 7.61
N ILE A 73 -5.06 -21.45 7.58
CA ILE A 73 -6.17 -21.20 6.65
C ILE A 73 -6.88 -19.86 6.96
N PRO A 74 -7.27 -19.56 8.20
CA PRO A 74 -7.78 -18.24 8.57
C PRO A 74 -6.83 -17.11 8.20
N MET A 75 -5.53 -17.25 8.50
CA MET A 75 -4.51 -16.24 8.16
C MET A 75 -4.42 -15.99 6.65
N TYR A 76 -4.44 -17.05 5.85
CA TYR A 76 -4.42 -17.00 4.40
C TYR A 76 -5.69 -16.32 3.82
N LEU A 77 -6.88 -16.68 4.32
CA LEU A 77 -8.14 -16.06 3.92
C LEU A 77 -8.17 -14.57 4.26
N LEU A 78 -7.72 -14.20 5.46
CA LEU A 78 -7.60 -12.80 5.87
C LEU A 78 -6.60 -12.02 5.01
N THR A 79 -5.51 -12.66 4.58
CA THR A 79 -4.51 -12.05 3.70
C THR A 79 -5.08 -11.79 2.30
N ILE A 80 -5.82 -12.74 1.72
CA ILE A 80 -6.53 -12.54 0.45
C ILE A 80 -7.54 -11.40 0.59
N TRP A 81 -8.27 -11.38 1.71
CA TRP A 81 -9.25 -10.34 1.96
C TRP A 81 -8.58 -8.97 2.09
N PHE A 82 -7.46 -8.88 2.81
CA PHE A 82 -6.66 -7.68 2.96
C PHE A 82 -6.19 -7.09 1.62
N PHE A 83 -5.69 -7.93 0.71
CA PHE A 83 -5.28 -7.47 -0.62
C PHE A 83 -6.46 -7.07 -1.53
N THR A 84 -7.61 -7.72 -1.35
CA THR A 84 -8.80 -7.43 -2.15
C THR A 84 -9.54 -6.17 -1.66
N CYS A 85 -9.41 -5.83 -0.38
CA CYS A 85 -10.04 -4.66 0.23
C CYS A 85 -9.46 -3.34 -0.30
N LYS A 86 -10.33 -2.50 -0.89
CA LYS A 86 -9.97 -1.14 -1.33
C LYS A 86 -10.18 -0.07 -0.26
N HIS A 87 -10.98 -0.38 0.75
CA HIS A 87 -11.40 0.54 1.80
C HIS A 87 -10.26 0.88 2.79
N TRP A 88 -10.41 1.98 3.53
CA TRP A 88 -9.41 2.45 4.49
C TRP A 88 -9.36 1.65 5.81
N TRP A 89 -10.46 1.01 6.22
CA TRP A 89 -10.53 0.11 7.39
C TRP A 89 -9.76 -1.22 7.25
N TYR A 90 -9.12 -1.51 6.11
CA TYR A 90 -8.36 -2.74 5.89
C TYR A 90 -7.23 -2.96 6.92
N HIS A 91 -6.76 -1.90 7.58
CA HIS A 91 -5.82 -1.95 8.70
C HIS A 91 -6.30 -2.83 9.87
N ILE A 92 -7.61 -2.91 10.08
CA ILE A 92 -8.20 -3.75 11.14
C ILE A 92 -7.94 -5.23 10.86
N LEU A 93 -7.91 -5.65 9.59
CA LEU A 93 -7.60 -7.03 9.20
C LEU A 93 -6.14 -7.39 9.49
N LEU A 94 -5.25 -6.41 9.65
CA LEU A 94 -3.85 -6.66 9.93
C LEU A 94 -3.62 -7.17 11.36
N ILE A 95 -4.46 -6.75 12.31
CA ILE A 95 -4.41 -7.21 13.71
C ILE A 95 -4.58 -8.74 13.80
N PRO A 96 -5.67 -9.37 13.28
CA PRO A 96 -5.82 -10.81 13.34
C PRO A 96 -4.78 -11.54 12.46
N ILE A 97 -4.31 -10.95 11.35
CA ILE A 97 -3.21 -11.55 10.58
C ILE A 97 -1.94 -11.65 11.43
N CYS A 98 -1.56 -10.57 12.13
CA CYS A 98 -0.42 -10.58 13.04
C CYS A 98 -0.61 -11.54 14.21
N MET A 99 -1.83 -11.63 14.76
CA MET A 99 -2.15 -12.59 15.82
C MET A 99 -1.93 -14.03 15.35
N TYR A 100 -2.53 -14.44 14.23
CA TYR A 100 -2.35 -15.80 13.71
C TYR A 100 -0.90 -16.08 13.32
N ALA A 101 -0.16 -15.09 12.77
CA ALA A 101 1.25 -15.24 12.44
C ALA A 101 2.10 -15.50 13.68
N PHE A 102 1.82 -14.78 14.78
CA PHE A 102 2.51 -14.99 16.05
C PHE A 102 2.17 -16.35 16.66
N GLN A 103 0.89 -16.74 16.67
CA GLN A 103 0.47 -18.05 17.15
C GLN A 103 1.09 -19.19 16.35
N LEU A 104 1.27 -19.01 15.03
CA LEU A 104 1.96 -19.99 14.18
C LEU A 104 3.46 -20.06 14.55
N PHE A 105 4.09 -18.92 14.76
CA PHE A 105 5.48 -18.87 15.23
C PHE A 105 5.67 -19.58 16.57
N GLU A 106 4.76 -19.36 17.53
CA GLU A 106 4.78 -20.02 18.83
C GLU A 106 4.64 -21.54 18.69
N VAL A 107 3.73 -22.02 17.84
CA VAL A 107 3.53 -23.45 17.55
C VAL A 107 4.77 -24.13 16.96
N VAL A 108 5.53 -23.41 16.14
CA VAL A 108 6.73 -23.97 15.48
C VAL A 108 7.94 -23.92 16.39
N TYR A 109 8.04 -22.91 17.26
CA TYR A 109 9.21 -22.70 18.12
C TYR A 109 9.09 -23.39 19.49
N SER A 110 7.88 -23.48 20.03
CA SER A 110 7.65 -24.09 21.35
C SER A 110 7.51 -25.59 21.20
N THR A 111 8.23 -26.34 22.04
CA THR A 111 8.13 -27.80 22.16
C THR A 111 7.25 -28.22 23.34
N ASP A 112 6.75 -27.24 24.11
CA ASP A 112 5.92 -27.47 25.30
C ASP A 112 4.44 -27.67 24.94
N ASP A 113 3.75 -28.53 25.70
CA ASP A 113 2.32 -28.85 25.55
C ASP A 113 1.37 -27.64 25.77
N VAL A 114 1.91 -26.53 26.31
CA VAL A 114 1.12 -25.34 26.67
C VAL A 114 1.29 -24.26 25.61
N VAL A 115 0.62 -24.49 24.48
CA VAL A 115 0.57 -23.53 23.37
C VAL A 115 -0.55 -22.53 23.62
N ASP A 116 -0.32 -21.24 23.34
CA ASP A 116 -1.26 -20.11 23.54
C ASP A 116 -1.33 -19.56 25.00
N THR A 117 -0.20 -19.43 25.71
CA THR A 117 -0.16 -18.80 27.06
C THR A 117 0.27 -17.34 27.02
N ASP A 118 -0.56 -16.41 27.51
CA ASP A 118 -0.32 -14.99 27.89
C ASP A 118 0.59 -14.09 27.00
N ASN A 119 0.94 -14.51 25.79
CA ASN A 119 1.83 -13.79 24.89
C ASN A 119 1.15 -12.62 24.17
N ILE A 120 -0.14 -12.39 24.42
CA ILE A 120 -0.91 -11.28 23.82
C ILE A 120 -0.31 -9.91 24.15
N LEU A 121 0.32 -9.78 25.33
CA LEU A 121 0.99 -8.54 25.74
C LEU A 121 2.30 -8.33 24.96
N TRP A 122 3.04 -9.41 24.68
CA TRP A 122 4.27 -9.39 23.88
C TRP A 122 4.01 -9.18 22.38
N LEU A 123 2.82 -9.53 21.91
CA LEU A 123 2.38 -9.30 20.52
C LEU A 123 2.17 -7.80 20.20
N LEU A 124 1.71 -7.01 21.18
CA LEU A 124 1.34 -5.60 20.99
C LEU A 124 2.48 -4.74 20.40
N PRO A 125 3.73 -4.76 20.93
CA PRO A 125 4.83 -3.98 20.36
C PRO A 125 5.19 -4.43 18.93
N ILE A 126 5.09 -5.71 18.62
CA ILE A 126 5.34 -6.23 17.26
C ILE A 126 4.27 -5.69 16.29
N CYS A 127 3.00 -5.76 16.67
CA CYS A 127 1.90 -5.18 15.89
C CYS A 127 2.08 -3.67 15.67
N MET A 128 2.55 -2.94 16.69
CA MET A 128 2.81 -1.50 16.59
C MET A 128 3.85 -1.15 15.51
N VAL A 129 4.78 -2.05 15.20
CA VAL A 129 5.79 -1.87 14.15
C VAL A 129 5.30 -2.38 12.79
N VAL A 130 4.61 -3.53 12.76
CA VAL A 130 4.17 -4.15 11.50
C VAL A 130 3.06 -3.34 10.81
N ILE A 131 2.10 -2.80 11.57
CA ILE A 131 1.00 -1.98 11.02
C ILE A 131 1.53 -0.76 10.22
N PRO A 132 2.39 0.13 10.76
CA PRO A 132 2.91 1.27 10.01
C PRO A 132 3.85 0.83 8.89
N PHE A 133 4.61 -0.26 9.06
CA PHE A 133 5.47 -0.79 8.00
C PHE A 133 4.66 -1.22 6.77
N VAL A 134 3.59 -1.97 6.97
CA VAL A 134 2.70 -2.40 5.88
C VAL A 134 1.94 -1.21 5.29
N TYR A 135 1.54 -0.23 6.11
CA TYR A 135 0.97 1.03 5.61
C TYR A 135 1.94 1.76 4.69
N PHE A 136 3.22 1.85 5.06
CA PHE A 136 4.25 2.50 4.24
C PHE A 136 4.48 1.77 2.91
N ILE A 137 4.51 0.43 2.92
CA ILE A 137 4.57 -0.37 1.68
C ILE A 137 3.38 -0.03 0.78
N ARG A 138 2.17 0.00 1.33
CA ARG A 138 0.98 0.33 0.54
C ARG A 138 1.01 1.76 0.04
N LEU A 139 1.49 2.72 0.83
CA LEU A 139 1.69 4.10 0.39
C LEU A 139 2.67 4.16 -0.79
N LYS A 140 3.86 3.56 -0.68
CA LYS A 140 4.82 3.51 -1.79
C LYS A 140 4.26 2.81 -3.03
N LEU A 141 3.46 1.76 -2.83
CA LEU A 141 2.80 1.06 -3.93
C LEU A 141 1.72 1.96 -4.54
N PHE A 142 0.89 2.65 -3.76
CA PHE A 142 -0.11 3.57 -4.28
C PHE A 142 0.51 4.79 -4.97
N ASP A 143 1.61 5.33 -4.44
CA ASP A 143 2.34 6.44 -5.05
C ASP A 143 2.85 6.07 -6.45
N LYS A 144 3.27 4.82 -6.62
CA LYS A 144 3.73 4.29 -7.91
C LYS A 144 2.60 3.82 -8.84
N TYR A 145 1.52 3.24 -8.31
CA TYR A 145 0.49 2.54 -9.10
C TYR A 145 -0.85 3.27 -9.23
N VAL A 146 -1.16 4.23 -8.34
CA VAL A 146 -2.42 4.99 -8.30
C VAL A 146 -2.18 6.49 -8.43
N HIS A 147 -1.03 6.97 -7.92
CA HIS A 147 -0.21 8.08 -8.42
C HIS A 147 -0.67 8.56 -9.77
N GLY A 148 -0.26 7.85 -10.84
CA GLY A 148 -0.63 8.12 -12.24
C GLY A 148 -0.18 9.49 -12.77
N ILE A 149 0.00 10.46 -11.87
CA ILE A 149 0.84 11.63 -11.94
C ILE A 149 2.25 11.08 -11.82
N ASP A 150 2.68 10.51 -12.94
CA ASP A 150 4.08 10.33 -13.24
C ASP A 150 4.78 11.64 -12.85
N LEU A 151 5.49 11.63 -11.72
CA LEU A 151 6.28 12.77 -11.24
C LEU A 151 7.17 13.25 -12.39
N GLU A 152 7.59 12.32 -13.26
CA GLU A 152 8.26 12.58 -14.52
C GLU A 152 7.38 13.34 -15.52
N ALA A 153 6.13 12.91 -15.81
CA ALA A 153 5.20 13.65 -16.67
C ALA A 153 4.84 15.04 -16.13
N MET A 154 4.59 15.19 -14.83
CA MET A 154 4.31 16.49 -14.21
C MET A 154 5.55 17.40 -14.26
N ASN A 155 6.74 16.86 -13.99
CA ASN A 155 8.00 17.60 -14.15
C ASN A 155 8.28 17.94 -15.63
N ALA A 156 7.89 17.08 -16.57
CA ALA A 156 8.02 17.31 -18.00
C ALA A 156 7.04 18.40 -18.48
N GLU A 157 5.79 18.38 -18.01
CA GLU A 157 4.82 19.46 -18.25
C GLU A 157 5.31 20.78 -17.65
N LEU A 158 5.79 20.78 -16.41
CA LEU A 158 6.33 21.97 -15.76
C LEU A 158 7.56 22.53 -16.49
N LYS A 159 8.49 21.66 -16.93
CA LYS A 159 9.63 22.05 -17.78
C LYS A 159 9.16 22.64 -19.11
N TYR A 160 8.20 22.01 -19.77
CA TYR A 160 7.65 22.50 -21.04
C TYR A 160 7.06 23.92 -20.92
N TYR A 161 6.32 24.21 -19.85
CA TYR A 161 5.79 25.57 -19.61
C TYR A 161 6.90 26.56 -19.28
N LYS A 162 7.89 26.16 -18.48
CA LYS A 162 9.04 27.01 -18.12
C LYS A 162 9.90 27.38 -19.34
N ASP A 163 10.16 26.42 -20.22
CA ASP A 163 10.93 26.63 -21.46
C ASP A 163 10.17 27.57 -22.42
N LYS A 164 8.85 27.38 -22.57
CA LYS A 164 7.99 28.29 -23.34
C LYS A 164 8.00 29.72 -22.79
N GLU A 165 7.94 29.88 -21.47
CA GLU A 165 8.00 31.18 -20.82
C GLU A 165 9.37 31.84 -21.08
N GLN A 166 10.46 31.10 -20.94
CA GLN A 166 11.81 31.59 -21.26
C GLN A 166 11.96 32.01 -22.73
N GLU A 167 11.39 31.26 -23.67
CA GLU A 167 11.38 31.63 -25.09
C GLU A 167 10.61 32.92 -25.35
N GLN A 168 9.46 33.10 -24.67
CA GLN A 168 8.66 34.32 -24.78
C GLN A 168 9.40 35.53 -24.19
N LEU A 169 10.05 35.37 -23.04
CA LEU A 169 10.84 36.42 -22.40
C LEU A 169 12.06 36.83 -23.25
N LYS A 170 12.74 35.85 -23.87
CA LYS A 170 13.84 36.10 -24.83
C LYS A 170 13.38 36.90 -26.05
N LYS A 171 12.21 36.57 -26.61
CA LYS A 171 11.62 37.31 -27.76
C LYS A 171 11.27 38.75 -27.43
N VAL A 172 10.94 39.04 -26.16
CA VAL A 172 10.63 40.40 -25.67
C VAL A 172 11.90 41.18 -25.30
N GLY A 173 13.10 40.61 -25.49
CA GLY A 173 14.38 41.31 -25.29
C GLY A 173 14.81 41.42 -23.82
N ILE A 174 14.16 40.69 -22.90
CA ILE A 174 14.53 40.65 -21.49
C ILE A 174 15.47 39.46 -21.28
N ASN A 175 16.76 39.72 -21.11
CA ASN A 175 17.77 38.69 -20.89
C ASN A 175 17.87 38.38 -19.39
N ILE A 176 17.06 37.44 -18.89
CA ILE A 176 17.20 36.92 -17.53
C ILE A 176 18.16 35.73 -17.58
N ASN A 177 19.39 35.91 -17.09
CA ASN A 177 20.25 34.79 -16.75
C ASN A 177 19.61 34.07 -15.55
N VAL A 178 18.93 32.96 -15.82
CA VAL A 178 18.50 32.03 -14.79
C VAL A 178 19.50 30.88 -14.81
N ASP A 179 20.48 30.95 -13.91
CA ASP A 179 21.37 29.84 -13.62
C ASP A 179 20.57 28.58 -13.23
N PRO A 180 21.08 27.36 -13.44
CA PRO A 180 20.38 26.15 -13.03
C PRO A 180 20.24 26.17 -11.51
N ILE A 181 19.02 26.45 -11.04
CA ILE A 181 18.69 26.53 -9.62
C ILE A 181 18.75 25.11 -9.05
N ASP A 182 19.69 24.88 -8.13
CA ASP A 182 19.70 23.77 -7.18
C ASP A 182 18.44 23.87 -6.29
N ASP A 183 17.67 22.78 -6.22
CA ASP A 183 16.30 22.70 -5.68
C ASP A 183 16.21 22.92 -4.16
N SER A 184 17.32 23.28 -3.51
CA SER A 184 17.44 23.34 -2.06
C SER A 184 17.04 24.69 -1.44
N ASN A 185 16.94 25.78 -2.21
CA ASN A 185 16.78 27.12 -1.65
C ASN A 185 15.86 28.06 -2.45
N VAL A 186 14.70 27.58 -2.89
CA VAL A 186 13.65 28.47 -3.40
C VAL A 186 12.96 29.14 -2.21
N ALA A 187 13.63 30.16 -1.67
CA ALA A 187 12.94 31.18 -0.90
C ALA A 187 11.88 31.80 -1.83
N VAL A 188 10.63 31.49 -1.51
CA VAL A 188 9.40 32.02 -2.08
C VAL A 188 9.44 33.55 -2.02
N ASN A 189 10.04 34.18 -3.03
CA ASN A 189 9.78 35.60 -3.29
C ASN A 189 8.49 35.67 -4.09
N ASP A 190 7.42 35.62 -3.33
CA ASP A 190 6.04 35.59 -3.78
C ASP A 190 5.70 36.83 -4.61
N LEU A 191 5.67 36.67 -5.94
CA LEU A 191 5.09 37.64 -6.87
C LEU A 191 3.56 37.73 -6.71
N SER A 192 2.94 36.80 -5.96
CA SER A 192 1.50 36.79 -5.69
C SER A 192 1.05 37.94 -4.82
N ASP A 193 1.91 38.52 -3.96
CA ASP A 193 1.46 39.55 -3.01
C ASP A 193 1.53 40.99 -3.56
N LYS A 194 2.35 41.22 -4.61
CA LYS A 194 2.50 42.55 -5.24
C LYS A 194 1.42 42.87 -6.28
N THR A 195 0.86 41.85 -6.90
CA THR A 195 -0.18 41.96 -7.94
C THR A 195 -1.57 42.36 -7.40
N PRO A 196 -2.09 41.78 -6.30
CA PRO A 196 -3.42 42.09 -5.77
C PRO A 196 -3.49 43.49 -5.16
N ARG A 197 -2.43 43.97 -4.48
CA ARG A 197 -2.41 45.33 -3.92
C ARG A 197 -2.49 46.41 -5.00
N ARG A 198 -1.88 46.20 -6.17
CA ARG A 198 -1.99 47.10 -7.33
C ARG A 198 -3.38 47.06 -7.97
N ALA A 199 -4.00 45.89 -8.06
CA ALA A 199 -5.36 45.74 -8.58
C ALA A 199 -6.39 46.42 -7.66
N LEU A 200 -6.30 46.19 -6.35
CA LEU A 200 -7.15 46.84 -5.34
C LEU A 200 -7.02 48.36 -5.37
N ASN A 201 -5.80 48.90 -5.47
CA ASN A 201 -5.61 50.36 -5.52
C ASN A 201 -6.21 50.98 -6.80
N ARG A 202 -6.18 50.27 -7.93
CA ARG A 202 -6.85 50.73 -9.17
C ARG A 202 -8.37 50.75 -9.01
N ILE A 203 -8.93 49.71 -8.39
CA ILE A 203 -10.37 49.63 -8.12
C ILE A 203 -10.79 50.76 -7.18
N PHE A 204 -10.06 50.96 -6.08
CA PHE A 204 -10.35 52.03 -5.12
C PHE A 204 -10.28 53.42 -5.78
N ASN A 205 -9.23 53.71 -6.55
CA ASN A 205 -9.11 54.98 -7.25
C ASN A 205 -10.20 55.18 -8.31
N SER A 206 -10.62 54.13 -9.02
CA SER A 206 -11.74 54.20 -9.96
C SER A 206 -13.09 54.48 -9.28
N LEU A 207 -13.33 53.89 -8.10
CA LEU A 207 -14.52 54.14 -7.29
C LEU A 207 -14.55 55.57 -6.76
N GLN A 208 -13.42 56.07 -6.26
CA GLN A 208 -13.29 57.44 -5.80
C GLN A 208 -13.53 58.45 -6.93
N HIS A 209 -13.00 58.20 -8.12
CA HIS A 209 -13.26 59.05 -9.30
C HIS A 209 -14.73 59.03 -9.74
N SER A 210 -15.39 57.87 -9.70
CA SER A 210 -16.81 57.74 -10.03
C SER A 210 -17.70 58.48 -9.03
N LEU A 211 -17.43 58.36 -7.73
CA LEU A 211 -18.17 59.07 -6.68
C LEU A 211 -17.96 60.59 -6.73
N LYS A 212 -16.74 61.05 -7.05
CA LYS A 212 -16.44 62.48 -7.23
C LYS A 212 -17.06 63.07 -8.50
N SER A 213 -17.53 62.24 -9.43
CA SER A 213 -18.26 62.68 -10.63
C SER A 213 -19.78 62.74 -10.43
N LEU A 214 -20.28 62.23 -9.30
CA LEU A 214 -21.71 62.13 -8.96
C LEU A 214 -22.19 63.20 -7.95
N PHE A 215 -21.28 64.01 -7.40
CA PHE A 215 -21.52 65.17 -6.54
C PHE A 215 -20.81 66.40 -7.14
#